data_AF-A0A5R2N6Y5-F1
#
_entry.id   AF-A0A5R2N6Y5-F1
#
_cell.length_a   1.000
_cell.length_b   1.000
_cell.length_c   1.000
_cell.angle_alpha   90.00
_cell.angle_beta   90.00
_cell.angle_gamma   90.00
#
_symmetry.space_group_name_H-M   'P 1'
#
loop_
_entity.id
_entity.type
_entity.pdbx_description
1 polymer ?
#
loop_
_entity_poly.entity_id
_entity_poly.type
_entity_poly.pdbx_seq_one_letter_code
_entity_poly.pdbx_strand_id
1 'polypeptide(L)'
;GVNCTGSCSWKIYVKGGIVTWETQQTDYPRTRPDLPNHEPRGCARGASYSWYLYSGARVKYPMIRGRLLKLWRAARSTMPPVAAWASIVKDADKRQSYISIRGHGGFVRATWDEVNELIAAANAYTVKAHGPDRVIGF
;
A
#
# COMPACT_ATOMS: atom_id res chain seq x y z
N GLY A 1 6.19 -10.39 -3.60
CA GLY A 1 7.31 -11.01 -2.84
C GLY A 1 7.02 -10.89 -1.36
N VAL A 2 7.41 -11.88 -0.56
CA VAL A 2 7.23 -11.90 0.90
C VAL A 2 8.55 -12.34 1.55
N ASN A 3 8.89 -11.80 2.72
CA ASN A 3 10.13 -12.14 3.42
C ASN A 3 10.07 -13.54 4.03
N CYS A 4 10.34 -14.57 3.22
CA CYS A 4 10.21 -15.97 3.60
C CYS A 4 11.42 -16.84 3.24
N THR A 5 12.50 -16.23 2.74
CA THR A 5 13.72 -16.88 2.21
C THR A 5 13.52 -17.84 1.03
N GLY A 6 12.27 -18.22 0.72
CA GLY A 6 11.96 -19.25 -0.26
C GLY A 6 12.37 -18.91 -1.69
N SER A 7 12.12 -17.68 -2.16
CA SER A 7 12.42 -17.26 -3.54
C SER A 7 11.94 -18.27 -4.60
N CYS A 8 10.78 -18.89 -4.37
CA CYS A 8 10.24 -19.94 -5.24
C CYS A 8 9.54 -19.32 -6.45
N SER A 9 9.88 -19.80 -7.65
CA SER A 9 9.18 -19.50 -8.90
C SER A 9 7.91 -20.34 -9.03
N TRP A 10 6.84 -19.75 -9.58
CA TRP A 10 5.52 -20.36 -9.72
C TRP A 10 4.96 -20.17 -11.13
N LYS A 11 4.23 -21.18 -11.60
CA LYS A 11 3.35 -21.11 -12.77
C LYS A 11 2.03 -20.51 -12.31
N ILE A 12 1.66 -19.36 -12.87
CA ILE A 12 0.38 -18.71 -12.58
C ILE A 12 -0.61 -19.09 -13.67
N TYR A 13 -1.74 -19.69 -13.27
CA TYR A 13 -2.75 -20.15 -14.21
C TYR A 13 -3.80 -19.07 -14.41
N VAL A 14 -4.01 -18.69 -15.67
CA VAL A 14 -5.08 -17.79 -16.08
C VAL A 14 -6.14 -18.61 -16.80
N LYS A 15 -7.39 -18.53 -16.34
CA LYS A 15 -8.54 -19.21 -16.94
C LYS A 15 -9.72 -18.24 -16.96
N GLY A 16 -10.35 -18.06 -18.12
CA GLY A 16 -11.43 -17.09 -18.29
C GLY A 16 -10.99 -15.63 -18.09
N GLY A 17 -9.73 -15.32 -18.39
CA GLY A 17 -9.18 -13.96 -18.24
C GLY A 17 -8.86 -13.54 -16.80
N ILE A 18 -8.98 -14.45 -15.83
CA ILE A 18 -8.62 -14.21 -14.42
C ILE A 18 -7.59 -15.22 -13.96
N VAL A 19 -6.77 -14.82 -12.98
CA VAL A 19 -5.86 -15.76 -12.28
C VAL A 19 -6.70 -16.68 -11.40
N THR A 20 -6.49 -17.99 -11.49
CA THR A 20 -7.31 -18.98 -10.78
C THR A 20 -6.54 -19.77 -9.73
N TRP A 21 -5.31 -20.21 -10.03
CA TRP A 21 -4.45 -20.93 -9.08
C TRP A 21 -2.99 -20.88 -9.54
N GLU A 22 -2.11 -21.50 -8.75
CA GLU A 22 -0.68 -21.57 -8.97
C GLU A 22 -0.15 -22.98 -8.69
N THR A 23 0.88 -23.38 -9.43
CA THR A 23 1.72 -24.56 -9.11
C THR A 23 3.18 -24.16 -9.21
N GLN A 24 4.07 -24.88 -8.56
CA GLN A 24 5.48 -24.55 -8.60
C GLN A 24 6.08 -24.71 -10.01
N GLN A 25 7.04 -23.84 -10.34
CA GLN A 25 7.95 -24.11 -11.44
C GLN A 25 8.95 -25.20 -11.05
N THR A 26 9.45 -25.93 -12.05
CA THR A 26 10.41 -27.03 -11.87
C THR A 26 11.63 -26.89 -12.80
N ASP A 27 11.77 -25.74 -13.45
CA ASP A 27 12.77 -25.45 -14.49
C ASP A 27 13.98 -24.67 -13.97
N TYR A 28 14.24 -24.71 -12.65
CA TYR A 28 15.47 -24.17 -12.09
C TYR A 28 16.68 -24.81 -12.78
N PRO A 29 17.78 -24.06 -13.04
CA PRO A 29 19.03 -24.66 -13.48
C PRO A 29 19.42 -25.83 -12.59
N ARG A 30 19.70 -26.98 -13.21
CA ARG A 30 20.02 -28.22 -12.50
C ARG A 30 21.28 -28.05 -11.66
N THR A 31 21.30 -28.73 -10.52
CA THR A 31 22.52 -28.88 -9.71
C THR A 31 23.49 -29.84 -10.39
N ARG A 32 24.68 -30.03 -9.78
CA ARG A 32 25.63 -31.04 -10.22
C ARG A 32 25.02 -32.45 -10.11
N PRO A 33 25.50 -33.45 -10.90
CA PRO A 33 24.91 -34.80 -10.90
C PRO A 33 24.87 -35.52 -9.54
N ASP A 34 25.75 -35.14 -8.62
CA ASP A 34 25.89 -35.68 -7.26
C ASP A 34 25.02 -34.95 -6.21
N LEU A 35 24.27 -33.91 -6.60
CA LEU A 35 23.41 -33.13 -5.72
C LEU A 35 21.95 -33.17 -6.18
N PRO A 36 20.98 -33.18 -5.25
CA PRO A 36 19.57 -33.08 -5.61
C PRO A 36 19.24 -31.71 -6.21
N ASN A 37 18.34 -31.69 -7.20
CA ASN A 37 17.82 -30.44 -7.75
C ASN A 37 16.93 -29.73 -6.74
N HIS A 38 16.72 -28.42 -6.94
CA HIS A 38 15.90 -27.59 -6.06
C HIS A 38 14.39 -27.77 -6.25
N GLU A 39 13.97 -28.25 -7.41
CA GLU A 39 12.56 -28.37 -7.75
C GLU A 39 11.82 -29.34 -6.80
N PRO A 40 10.53 -29.09 -6.49
CA PRO A 40 9.70 -27.98 -6.95
C PRO A 40 9.79 -26.71 -6.06
N ARG A 41 10.47 -26.77 -4.91
CA ARG A 41 10.35 -25.75 -3.83
C ARG A 41 8.87 -25.52 -3.45
N GLY A 42 8.52 -24.27 -3.11
CA GLY A 42 7.16 -23.86 -2.73
C GLY A 42 6.82 -24.16 -1.27
N CYS A 43 5.68 -23.62 -0.81
CA CYS A 43 5.14 -23.89 0.51
C CYS A 43 3.62 -23.62 0.49
N ALA A 44 2.90 -24.11 1.50
CA ALA A 44 1.44 -23.95 1.60
C ALA A 44 0.98 -22.47 1.53
N ARG A 45 1.78 -21.54 2.04
CA ARG A 45 1.48 -20.09 2.01
C ARG A 45 1.63 -19.51 0.60
N GLY A 46 2.59 -20.01 -0.16
CA GLY A 46 2.77 -19.62 -1.57
C GLY A 46 1.66 -20.18 -2.46
N ALA A 47 1.17 -21.39 -2.16
CA ALA A 47 0.09 -22.05 -2.90
C ALA A 47 -1.31 -21.45 -2.64
N SER A 48 -1.46 -20.55 -1.68
CA SER A 48 -2.72 -19.90 -1.34
C SER A 48 -2.77 -18.42 -1.74
N TYR A 49 -1.79 -17.94 -2.51
CA TYR A 49 -1.66 -16.50 -2.79
C TYR A 49 -2.71 -16.00 -3.78
N SER A 50 -3.14 -16.82 -4.75
CA SER A 50 -4.21 -16.48 -5.69
C SER A 50 -5.51 -16.04 -5.01
N TRP A 51 -5.79 -16.54 -3.80
CA TRP A 51 -6.97 -16.14 -3.00
C TRP A 51 -7.08 -14.62 -2.86
N TYR A 52 -5.96 -13.92 -2.66
CA TYR A 52 -5.95 -12.48 -2.39
C TYR A 52 -6.45 -11.62 -3.54
N LEU A 53 -6.35 -12.09 -4.80
CA LEU A 53 -6.60 -11.25 -5.97
C LEU A 53 -8.03 -10.70 -6.00
N TYR A 54 -9.01 -11.53 -5.62
CA TYR A 54 -10.43 -11.17 -5.67
C TYR A 54 -11.15 -11.38 -4.34
N SER A 55 -10.43 -11.71 -3.26
CA SER A 55 -10.99 -11.85 -1.91
C SER A 55 -11.72 -10.59 -1.42
N GLY A 56 -12.59 -10.75 -0.43
CA GLY A 56 -13.25 -9.63 0.25
C GLY A 56 -12.29 -8.66 0.95
N ALA A 57 -11.04 -9.08 1.21
CA ALA A 57 -10.01 -8.26 1.84
C ALA A 57 -9.18 -7.43 0.83
N ARG A 58 -9.43 -7.58 -0.48
CA ARG A 58 -8.67 -6.85 -1.50
C ARG A 58 -8.93 -5.35 -1.41
N VAL A 59 -7.86 -4.56 -1.21
CA VAL A 59 -7.91 -3.10 -1.35
C VAL A 59 -8.01 -2.74 -2.84
N LYS A 60 -9.14 -2.14 -3.24
CA LYS A 60 -9.47 -1.83 -4.65
C LYS A 60 -9.22 -0.38 -5.04
N TYR A 61 -9.30 0.54 -4.09
CA TYR A 61 -9.24 1.98 -4.32
C TYR A 61 -8.34 2.66 -3.31
N PRO A 62 -7.79 3.85 -3.62
CA PRO A 62 -7.21 4.71 -2.61
C PRO A 62 -8.25 4.99 -1.51
N MET A 63 -7.87 4.75 -0.26
CA MET A 63 -8.72 4.97 0.90
C MET A 63 -8.07 6.03 1.79
N ILE A 64 -8.89 6.95 2.28
CA ILE A 64 -8.45 7.98 3.22
C ILE A 64 -9.45 8.08 4.36
N ARG A 65 -9.00 8.53 5.52
CA ARG A 65 -9.89 8.76 6.64
C ARG A 65 -10.84 9.91 6.32
N GLY A 66 -12.15 9.67 6.39
CA GLY A 66 -13.16 10.66 6.00
C GLY A 66 -13.04 11.99 6.76
N ARG A 67 -12.65 11.95 8.03
CA ARG A 67 -12.42 13.15 8.85
C ARG A 67 -11.26 14.01 8.33
N LEU A 68 -10.15 13.38 7.94
CA LEU A 68 -9.03 14.09 7.30
C LEU A 68 -9.45 14.64 5.93
N LEU A 69 -10.17 13.85 5.14
CA LEU A 69 -10.61 14.25 3.81
C LEU A 69 -11.56 15.46 3.85
N LYS A 70 -12.46 15.52 4.83
CA LYS A 70 -13.35 16.67 5.05
C LYS A 70 -12.55 17.95 5.30
N LEU A 71 -11.54 17.88 6.18
CA LEU A 71 -10.65 19.01 6.46
C LEU A 71 -9.84 19.41 5.22
N TRP A 72 -9.31 18.42 4.51
CA TRP A 72 -8.53 18.62 3.28
C TRP A 72 -9.33 19.37 2.22
N ARG A 73 -10.52 18.87 1.86
CA ARG A 73 -11.39 19.51 0.86
C ARG A 73 -11.83 20.90 1.27
N ALA A 74 -12.15 21.12 2.55
CA ALA A 74 -12.52 22.43 3.07
C ALA A 74 -11.36 23.44 2.99
N ALA A 75 -10.12 23.02 3.22
CA ALA A 75 -8.95 23.88 3.07
C ALA A 75 -8.59 24.11 1.59
N ARG A 76 -8.66 23.06 0.77
CA ARG A 76 -8.32 23.12 -0.67
C ARG A 76 -9.28 23.97 -1.50
N SER A 77 -10.49 24.23 -1.03
CA SER A 77 -11.41 25.14 -1.73
C SER A 77 -10.93 26.60 -1.76
N THR A 78 -10.03 26.98 -0.84
CA THR A 78 -9.57 28.38 -0.71
C THR A 78 -8.05 28.53 -0.68
N MET A 79 -7.30 27.45 -0.44
CA MET A 79 -5.85 27.50 -0.25
C MET A 79 -5.10 26.58 -1.23
N PRO A 80 -3.89 26.97 -1.67
CA PRO A 80 -3.02 26.07 -2.42
C PRO A 80 -2.58 24.86 -1.56
N PRO A 81 -2.19 23.73 -2.16
CA PRO A 81 -2.06 22.44 -1.45
C PRO A 81 -1.19 22.46 -0.18
N VAL A 82 0.00 23.04 -0.26
CA VAL A 82 0.95 23.11 0.87
C VAL A 82 0.40 24.01 1.99
N ALA A 83 -0.27 25.11 1.64
CA ALA A 83 -0.90 25.99 2.62
C ALA A 83 -2.14 25.35 3.25
N ALA A 84 -2.92 24.62 2.46
CA ALA A 84 -4.07 23.85 2.93
C ALA A 84 -3.64 22.82 3.98
N TRP A 85 -2.59 22.04 3.69
CA TRP A 85 -2.02 21.11 4.67
C TRP A 85 -1.54 21.83 5.94
N ALA A 86 -0.79 22.92 5.79
CA ALA A 86 -0.31 23.72 6.90
C ALA A 86 -1.45 24.19 7.83
N SER A 87 -2.58 24.63 7.27
CA SER A 87 -3.77 25.07 8.03
C SER A 87 -4.43 23.98 8.87
N ILE A 88 -4.23 22.72 8.48
CA ILE A 88 -4.79 21.55 9.18
C ILE A 88 -3.84 21.10 10.29
N VAL A 89 -2.54 20.99 10.00
CA VAL A 89 -1.58 20.41 10.96
C VAL A 89 -1.10 21.39 12.02
N LYS A 90 -1.16 22.70 11.76
CA LYS A 90 -0.83 23.74 12.75
C LYS A 90 -1.95 23.99 13.75
N ASP A 91 -3.17 23.60 13.41
CA ASP A 91 -4.34 23.72 14.26
C ASP A 91 -4.46 22.44 15.12
N ALA A 92 -4.26 22.59 16.43
CA ALA A 92 -4.22 21.47 17.36
C ALA A 92 -5.53 20.66 17.37
N ASP A 93 -6.67 21.33 17.28
CA ASP A 93 -7.99 20.70 17.31
C ASP A 93 -8.27 19.94 16.03
N LYS A 94 -7.99 20.56 14.86
CA LYS A 94 -8.10 19.88 13.56
C LYS A 94 -7.18 18.66 13.52
N ARG A 95 -5.92 18.82 13.94
CA ARG A 95 -4.95 17.72 13.99
C ARG A 95 -5.41 16.59 14.90
N GLN A 96 -5.85 16.91 16.11
CA GLN A 96 -6.33 15.91 17.07
C GLN A 96 -7.57 15.19 16.57
N SER A 97 -8.45 15.89 15.84
CA SER A 97 -9.71 15.34 15.35
C SER A 97 -9.52 14.07 14.51
N TYR A 98 -8.52 14.02 13.61
CA TYR A 98 -8.30 12.86 12.73
C TYR A 98 -7.26 11.88 13.28
N ILE A 99 -6.32 12.32 14.11
CA ILE A 99 -5.31 11.44 14.72
C ILE A 99 -5.93 10.52 15.77
N SER A 100 -6.80 11.04 16.63
CA SER A 100 -7.43 10.28 17.73
C SER A 100 -8.29 9.10 17.27
N ILE A 101 -8.69 9.06 15.99
CA ILE A 101 -9.58 8.03 15.45
C ILE A 101 -8.85 7.07 14.47
N ARG A 102 -7.51 7.07 14.48
CA ARG A 102 -6.70 6.06 13.77
C ARG A 102 -7.02 4.68 14.37
N GLY A 103 -7.34 3.70 13.52
CA GLY A 103 -7.82 2.37 13.95
C GLY A 103 -9.35 2.24 14.15
N HIS A 104 -10.11 3.34 14.21
CA HIS A 104 -11.55 3.30 14.53
C HIS A 104 -12.50 3.35 13.30
N GLY A 105 -12.08 2.77 12.16
CA GLY A 105 -12.91 2.77 10.94
C GLY A 105 -13.16 4.16 10.34
N GLY A 106 -14.13 4.29 9.42
CA GLY A 106 -14.44 5.57 8.75
C GLY A 106 -13.52 5.89 7.57
N PHE A 107 -13.04 4.86 6.86
CA PHE A 107 -12.40 5.04 5.57
C PHE A 107 -13.44 5.38 4.50
N VAL A 108 -13.08 6.29 3.62
CA VAL A 108 -13.85 6.64 2.43
C VAL A 108 -12.98 6.49 1.20
N ARG A 109 -13.61 6.20 0.06
CA ARG A 109 -12.94 6.11 -1.24
C ARG A 109 -12.45 7.49 -1.67
N ALA A 110 -11.23 7.56 -2.19
CA ALA A 110 -10.63 8.73 -2.82
C ALA A 110 -10.13 8.40 -4.23
N THR A 111 -9.64 9.42 -4.94
CA THR A 111 -8.95 9.27 -6.22
C THR A 111 -7.44 9.31 -6.03
N TRP A 112 -6.68 8.80 -7.01
CA TRP A 112 -5.23 8.87 -7.00
C TRP A 112 -4.75 10.33 -6.96
N ASP A 113 -5.34 11.21 -7.77
CA ASP A 113 -4.97 12.63 -7.79
C ASP A 113 -5.14 13.30 -6.43
N GLU A 114 -6.26 13.02 -5.74
CA GLU A 114 -6.55 13.62 -4.43
C GLU A 114 -5.58 13.15 -3.34
N VAL A 115 -5.26 11.86 -3.29
CA VAL A 115 -4.30 11.35 -2.29
C VAL A 115 -2.87 11.72 -2.63
N ASN A 116 -2.49 11.76 -3.91
CA ASN A 116 -1.15 12.14 -4.35
C ASN A 116 -0.87 13.62 -4.05
N GLU A 117 -1.82 14.52 -4.34
CA GLU A 117 -1.68 15.94 -4.00
C GLU A 117 -1.52 16.14 -2.49
N LEU A 118 -2.33 15.44 -1.68
CA LEU A 118 -2.25 15.52 -0.22
C LEU A 118 -0.91 15.01 0.31
N ILE A 119 -0.45 13.82 -0.12
CA ILE A 119 0.82 13.23 0.31
C ILE A 119 1.99 14.13 -0.10
N ALA A 120 2.00 14.64 -1.34
CA ALA A 120 3.05 15.54 -1.82
C ALA A 120 3.05 16.87 -1.03
N ALA A 121 1.88 17.45 -0.77
CA ALA A 121 1.76 18.67 0.04
C ALA A 121 2.23 18.46 1.48
N ALA A 122 1.90 17.32 2.08
CA ALA A 122 2.33 16.94 3.42
C ALA A 122 3.86 16.77 3.51
N ASN A 123 4.46 16.10 2.52
CA ASN A 123 5.90 15.94 2.43
C ASN A 123 6.60 17.28 2.21
N ALA A 124 6.15 18.07 1.23
CA ALA A 124 6.73 19.38 0.92
C ALA A 124 6.66 20.35 2.11
N TYR A 125 5.53 20.40 2.81
CA TYR A 125 5.40 21.17 4.05
C TYR A 125 6.40 20.69 5.11
N THR A 126 6.46 19.38 5.35
CA THR A 126 7.31 18.80 6.39
C THR A 126 8.79 19.07 6.11
N VAL A 127 9.23 18.86 4.87
CA VAL A 127 10.60 19.16 4.42
C VAL A 127 10.92 20.65 4.64
N LYS A 128 10.02 21.54 4.21
CA LYS A 128 10.22 22.99 4.32
C LYS A 128 10.26 23.48 5.77
N ALA A 129 9.40 22.95 6.63
CA ALA A 129 9.23 23.45 7.99
C ALA A 129 10.15 22.79 9.02
N HIS A 130 10.56 21.53 8.78
CA HIS A 130 11.20 20.69 9.79
C HIS A 130 12.44 19.94 9.28
N GLY A 131 12.74 19.98 7.98
CA GLY A 131 13.84 19.24 7.37
C GLY A 131 13.40 17.92 6.72
N PRO A 132 14.15 17.43 5.71
CA PRO A 132 13.77 16.24 4.94
C PRO A 132 13.85 14.93 5.73
N ASP A 133 14.67 14.89 6.78
CA ASP A 133 14.82 13.75 7.68
C ASP A 133 13.60 13.50 8.58
N ARG A 134 12.56 14.35 8.50
CA ARG A 134 11.25 14.12 9.15
C ARG A 134 10.25 13.40 8.24
N VAL A 135 10.65 13.03 7.03
CA VAL A 135 9.89 12.14 6.14
C VAL A 135 10.56 10.77 6.14
N ILE A 136 9.84 9.74 6.59
CA ILE A 136 10.38 8.39 6.84
C ILE A 136 9.62 7.38 5.99
N GLY A 137 10.36 6.49 5.31
CA GLY A 137 9.83 5.28 4.67
C GLY A 137 10.37 4.03 5.37
N PHE A 138 9.49 3.04 5.57
CA PHE A 138 9.81 1.74 6.18
C PHE A 138 9.25 0.63 5.32
#